data_AF-A0A222P770-F1
#
_entry.id   AF-A0A222P770-F1
#
_cell.length_a   1.000
_cell.length_b   1.000
_cell.length_c   1.000
_cell.angle_alpha   90.00
_cell.angle_beta   90.00
_cell.angle_gamma   90.00
#
_symmetry.space_group_name_H-M   'P 1'
#
loop_
_entity.id
_entity.type
_entity.pdbx_description
1 polymer ?
#
loop_
_entity_poly.entity_id
_entity_poly.type
_entity_poly.pdbx_seq_one_letter_code
_entity_poly.pdbx_strand_id
1 'polypeptide(L)'
;MKAFEMEAKKELCCIQLVNDLPVLRARLGVSQEEVAEKIGVSRQTYNSYESKKGKIPWNICIALVSYFVSNSKTLEMIKGNTYTLELMEEIFNSNFPHQ
;
A
#
# COMPACT_ATOMS: atom_id res chain seq x y z
N MET A 1 -14.13 -17.53 -12.43
CA MET A 1 -14.69 -17.09 -11.14
C MET A 1 -13.57 -16.62 -10.21
N LYS A 2 -12.67 -17.51 -9.75
CA LYS A 2 -11.54 -17.15 -8.86
C LYS A 2 -10.65 -15.98 -9.34
N ALA A 3 -10.30 -15.91 -10.62
CA ALA A 3 -9.44 -14.83 -11.14
C ALA A 3 -10.10 -13.44 -11.06
N PHE A 4 -11.42 -13.37 -11.28
CA PHE A 4 -12.17 -12.11 -11.19
C PHE A 4 -12.29 -11.63 -9.74
N GLU A 5 -12.50 -12.56 -8.80
CA GLU A 5 -12.53 -12.25 -7.36
C GLU A 5 -11.18 -11.72 -6.87
N MET A 6 -10.07 -12.32 -7.32
CA MET A 6 -8.73 -11.85 -6.98
C MET A 6 -8.45 -10.43 -7.51
N GLU A 7 -8.83 -10.13 -8.74
CA GLU A 7 -8.64 -8.79 -9.31
C GLU A 7 -9.46 -7.73 -8.56
N ALA A 8 -10.71 -8.05 -8.22
CA ALA A 8 -11.56 -7.16 -7.42
C ALA A 8 -10.97 -6.88 -6.02
N LYS A 9 -10.38 -7.91 -5.38
CA LYS A 9 -9.68 -7.74 -4.09
C LYS A 9 -8.47 -6.82 -4.20
N LYS A 10 -7.67 -6.96 -5.27
CA LYS A 10 -6.51 -6.08 -5.53
C LYS A 10 -6.94 -4.63 -5.72
N GLU A 11 -7.98 -4.40 -6.52
CA GLU A 11 -8.54 -3.07 -6.75
C GLU A 11 -9.02 -2.45 -5.41
N LEU A 12 -9.74 -3.21 -4.59
CA LEU A 12 -10.24 -2.72 -3.30
C LEU A 12 -9.11 -2.41 -2.31
N CYS A 13 -8.08 -3.26 -2.25
CA CYS A 13 -6.88 -3.01 -1.44
C CYS A 13 -6.18 -1.71 -1.86
N CYS A 14 -5.99 -1.50 -3.17
CA CYS A 14 -5.41 -0.27 -3.72
C CYS A 14 -6.20 0.98 -3.31
N ILE A 15 -7.54 0.92 -3.43
CA ILE A 15 -8.42 2.05 -3.10
C ILE A 15 -8.32 2.40 -1.62
N GLN A 16 -8.36 1.40 -0.74
CA GLN A 16 -8.29 1.64 0.70
C GLN A 16 -6.93 2.17 1.11
N LEU A 17 -5.83 1.58 0.61
CA LEU A 17 -4.49 2.06 0.87
C LEU A 17 -4.34 3.54 0.50
N VAL A 18 -4.82 3.93 -0.68
CA VAL A 18 -4.76 5.32 -1.16
C VAL A 18 -5.51 6.28 -0.21
N ASN A 19 -6.65 5.86 0.35
CA ASN A 19 -7.39 6.66 1.32
C ASN A 19 -6.61 6.84 2.64
N ASP A 20 -5.81 5.85 3.02
CA ASP A 20 -5.06 5.84 4.27
C ASP A 20 -3.70 6.56 4.17
N LEU A 21 -3.18 6.80 2.96
CA LEU A 21 -1.86 7.42 2.73
C LEU A 21 -1.60 8.69 3.55
N PRO A 22 -2.49 9.70 3.59
CA PRO A 22 -2.24 10.92 4.36
C PRO A 22 -2.10 10.65 5.87
N VAL A 23 -2.88 9.71 6.40
CA VAL A 23 -2.88 9.35 7.83
C VAL A 23 -1.65 8.52 8.17
N LEU A 24 -1.32 7.51 7.35
CA LEU A 24 -0.09 6.71 7.49
C LEU A 24 1.14 7.61 7.48
N ARG A 25 1.17 8.56 6.54
CA ARG A 25 2.24 9.54 6.41
C ARG A 25 2.33 10.46 7.63
N ALA A 26 1.21 10.99 8.11
CA ALA A 26 1.17 11.83 9.31
C ALA A 26 1.66 11.08 10.56
N ARG A 27 1.36 9.78 10.69
CA ARG A 27 1.84 8.93 11.81
C ARG A 27 3.36 8.72 11.78
N LEU A 28 3.96 8.65 10.60
CA LEU A 28 5.41 8.58 10.43
C LEU A 28 6.09 9.95 10.53
N GLY A 29 5.33 11.04 10.36
CA GLY A 29 5.87 12.40 10.35
C GLY A 29 6.66 12.72 9.08
N VAL A 30 6.37 12.04 7.96
CA VAL A 30 7.10 12.20 6.69
C VAL A 30 6.29 13.02 5.67
N SER A 31 6.97 13.57 4.68
CA SER A 31 6.40 14.33 3.57
C SER A 31 6.04 13.44 2.37
N GLN A 32 5.29 13.98 1.42
CA GLN A 32 4.99 13.27 0.17
C GLN A 32 6.26 12.93 -0.62
N GLU A 33 7.26 13.81 -0.59
CA GLU A 33 8.56 13.61 -1.25
C GLU A 33 9.29 12.42 -0.63
N GLU A 34 9.39 12.36 0.70
CA GLU A 34 10.08 11.28 1.40
C GLU A 34 9.46 9.90 1.11
N VAL A 35 8.13 9.80 1.01
CA VAL A 35 7.49 8.52 0.63
C VAL A 35 7.75 8.21 -0.85
N ALA A 36 7.66 9.21 -1.73
CA ALA A 36 7.87 9.05 -3.16
C ALA A 36 9.28 8.54 -3.48
N GLU A 37 10.30 9.09 -2.82
CA GLU A 37 11.70 8.64 -2.91
C GLU A 37 11.85 7.17 -2.50
N LYS A 38 11.18 6.73 -1.43
CA LYS A 38 11.27 5.35 -0.92
C LYS A 38 10.64 4.33 -1.85
N ILE A 39 9.57 4.70 -2.57
CA ILE A 39 8.88 3.79 -3.50
C ILE A 39 9.31 3.99 -4.97
N GLY A 40 10.28 4.88 -5.23
CA GLY A 40 10.86 5.08 -6.56
C GLY A 40 9.95 5.81 -7.55
N VAL A 41 9.16 6.78 -7.10
CA VAL A 41 8.31 7.63 -7.96
C VAL A 41 8.58 9.11 -7.70
N SER A 42 8.12 9.99 -8.59
CA SER A 42 8.17 11.44 -8.33
C SER A 42 7.12 11.85 -7.28
N ARG A 43 7.37 12.96 -6.56
CA ARG A 43 6.38 13.57 -5.67
C ARG A 43 5.08 13.90 -6.39
N GLN A 44 5.12 14.34 -7.65
CA GLN A 44 3.91 14.61 -8.44
C GLN A 44 3.08 13.35 -8.65
N THR A 45 3.74 12.23 -8.97
CA THR A 45 3.10 10.92 -9.10
C THR A 45 2.50 10.48 -7.78
N TYR A 46 3.24 10.56 -6.68
CA TYR A 46 2.71 10.25 -5.34
C TYR A 46 1.51 11.14 -4.96
N ASN A 47 1.60 12.45 -5.21
CA ASN A 47 0.50 13.39 -4.98
C ASN A 47 -0.74 13.05 -5.82
N SER A 48 -0.57 12.53 -7.03
CA SER A 48 -1.70 12.07 -7.86
C SER A 48 -2.45 10.90 -7.21
N TYR A 49 -1.76 10.06 -6.44
CA TYR A 49 -2.35 8.97 -5.67
C TYR A 49 -3.11 9.52 -4.47
N GLU A 50 -2.48 10.32 -3.58
CA GLU A 50 -3.18 10.92 -2.42
C GLU A 50 -4.38 11.78 -2.84
N SER A 51 -4.30 12.45 -4.00
CA SER A 51 -5.39 13.25 -4.57
C SER A 51 -6.46 12.41 -5.29
N LYS A 52 -6.29 11.08 -5.39
CA LYS A 52 -7.17 10.13 -6.09
C LYS A 52 -7.40 10.48 -7.58
N LYS A 53 -6.43 11.16 -8.19
CA LYS A 53 -6.49 11.58 -9.61
C LYS A 53 -5.87 10.54 -10.54
N GLY A 54 -4.93 9.74 -10.04
CA GLY A 54 -4.28 8.66 -10.78
C GLY A 54 -4.65 7.29 -10.26
N LYS A 55 -4.83 6.31 -11.16
CA LYS A 55 -4.90 4.89 -10.78
C LYS A 55 -3.52 4.45 -10.28
N ILE A 56 -3.48 3.83 -9.11
CA ILE A 56 -2.25 3.28 -8.55
C ILE A 56 -1.94 1.93 -9.22
N PRO A 57 -0.74 1.75 -9.81
CA PRO A 57 -0.29 0.46 -10.30
C PRO A 57 -0.09 -0.54 -9.16
N TRP A 58 -0.36 -1.82 -9.40
CA TRP A 58 -0.25 -2.86 -8.37
C TRP A 58 1.12 -2.96 -7.71
N ASN A 59 2.20 -2.83 -8.49
CA ASN A 59 3.56 -2.83 -7.96
C ASN A 59 3.84 -1.64 -7.03
N ILE A 60 3.22 -0.48 -7.25
CA ILE A 60 3.32 0.67 -6.35
C ILE A 60 2.53 0.42 -5.06
N CYS A 61 1.36 -0.23 -5.17
CA CYS A 61 0.61 -0.68 -3.99
C CYS A 61 1.49 -1.58 -3.10
N ILE A 62 2.14 -2.60 -3.67
CA ILE A 62 3.07 -3.48 -2.94
C ILE A 62 4.22 -2.69 -2.29
N ALA A 63 4.82 -1.74 -3.00
CA ALA A 63 5.94 -0.94 -2.50
C ALA A 63 5.54 -0.07 -1.29
N LEU A 64 4.40 0.63 -1.39
CA LEU A 64 3.85 1.44 -0.30
C LEU A 64 3.54 0.58 0.93
N VAL A 65 2.88 -0.55 0.69
CA VAL A 65 2.50 -1.52 1.71
C VAL A 65 3.74 -1.99 2.47
N SER A 66 4.77 -2.45 1.73
CA SER A 66 6.07 -2.87 2.28
C SER A 66 6.74 -1.77 3.09
N TYR A 67 6.74 -0.54 2.58
CA TYR A 67 7.30 0.62 3.27
C TYR A 67 6.61 0.87 4.61
N PHE A 68 5.27 0.92 4.63
CA PHE A 68 4.52 1.23 5.84
C PHE A 68 4.48 0.08 6.86
N VAL A 69 4.58 -1.20 6.46
CA VAL A 69 4.66 -2.28 7.47
C VAL A 69 6.03 -2.44 8.11
N SER A 70 7.08 -1.93 7.47
CA SER A 70 8.42 -1.92 8.07
C SER A 70 8.51 -1.04 9.33
N ASN A 71 7.46 -0.25 9.63
CA ASN A 71 7.38 0.61 10.81
C ASN A 71 6.23 0.18 11.74
N SER A 72 6.54 0.01 13.02
CA SER A 72 5.58 -0.45 14.04
C SER A 72 4.37 0.49 14.22
N LYS A 73 4.54 1.81 14.05
CA LYS A 73 3.46 2.81 14.22
C LYS A 73 2.38 2.72 13.13
N THR A 74 2.76 2.27 11.94
CA THR A 74 1.86 2.11 10.79
C THR A 74 1.42 0.67 10.60
N LEU A 75 2.19 -0.30 11.09
CA LEU A 75 1.83 -1.72 11.11
C LEU A 75 0.50 -1.97 11.84
N GLU A 76 0.27 -1.37 13.01
CA GLU A 76 -0.97 -1.55 13.77
C GLU A 76 -2.20 -1.06 13.00
N MET A 77 -2.08 0.08 12.31
CA MET A 77 -3.15 0.64 11.49
C MET A 77 -3.43 -0.25 10.27
N ILE A 78 -2.38 -0.75 9.62
CA ILE A 78 -2.50 -1.62 8.45
C ILE A 78 -3.14 -2.97 8.83
N LYS A 79 -2.80 -3.54 10.00
CA LYS A 79 -3.44 -4.77 10.49
C LYS A 79 -4.94 -4.62 10.73
N GLY A 80 -5.42 -3.41 11.01
CA GLY A 80 -6.85 -3.11 11.14
C GLY A 80 -7.60 -3.10 9.80
N ASN A 81 -6.88 -3.09 8.67
CA ASN A 81 -7.47 -3.13 7.33
C ASN A 81 -7.42 -4.56 6.77
N THR A 82 -8.59 -5.20 6.68
CA THR A 82 -8.76 -6.60 6.25
C THR A 82 -8.12 -6.88 4.89
N TYR A 83 -8.26 -6.00 3.90
CA TYR A 83 -7.74 -6.24 2.55
C TYR A 83 -6.24 -5.98 2.44
N THR A 84 -5.72 -5.04 3.22
CA THR A 84 -4.26 -4.85 3.31
C THR A 84 -3.60 -6.02 4.03
N LEU A 85 -4.27 -6.63 5.03
CA LEU A 85 -3.80 -7.86 5.69
C LEU A 85 -3.77 -9.05 4.71
N GLU A 86 -4.82 -9.27 3.92
CA GLU A 86 -4.84 -10.30 2.88
C GLU A 86 -3.68 -10.11 1.87
N LEU A 87 -3.39 -8.85 1.49
CA LEU A 87 -2.25 -8.53 0.64
C LEU A 87 -0.91 -8.82 1.32
N MET A 88 -0.76 -8.57 2.62
CA MET A 88 0.46 -8.98 3.35
C MET A 88 0.68 -10.47 3.22
N GLU A 89 -0.36 -11.25 3.48
CA GLU A 89 -0.29 -12.71 3.39
C GLU A 89 0.10 -13.15 1.97
N GLU A 90 -0.45 -12.54 0.92
CA GLU A 90 -0.05 -12.82 -0.46
C GLU A 90 1.42 -12.46 -0.73
N ILE A 91 1.90 -11.30 -0.25
CA ILE A 91 3.30 -10.87 -0.41
C ILE A 91 4.25 -11.82 0.34
N PHE A 92 3.94 -12.16 1.59
CA PHE A 92 4.76 -13.06 2.40
C PHE A 92 4.78 -14.47 1.80
N ASN A 93 3.63 -14.99 1.36
CA ASN A 93 3.54 -16.32 0.76
C ASN A 93 4.20 -16.41 -0.63
N SER A 94 4.25 -15.32 -1.38
CA SER A 94 4.88 -15.28 -2.71
C SER A 94 6.40 -15.07 -2.66
N ASN A 95 6.92 -14.41 -1.63
CA ASN A 95 8.36 -14.10 -1.51
C ASN A 95 9.11 -15.02 -0.52
N PHE A 96 8.39 -15.68 0.40
CA PHE A 96 8.92 -16.64 1.36
C PHE A 96 7.96 -17.82 1.47
N PRO A 97 7.97 -18.77 0.52
CA PRO A 97 7.19 -19.99 0.68
C PRO A 97 7.59 -20.63 2.00
N HIS A 98 6.61 -20.88 2.87
CA HIS A 98 6.80 -21.55 4.15
C HIS A 98 7.71 -22.78 3.94
N GLN A 99 8.90 -22.76 4.56
CA GLN A 99 9.72 -23.95 4.72
C GLN A 99 8.98 -24.98 5.56
#